data_AF-A0A2G6GD15-F1
#
_entry.id   AF-A0A2G6GD15-F1
#
_cell.length_a   1.000
_cell.length_b   1.000
_cell.length_c   1.000
_cell.angle_alpha   90.00
_cell.angle_beta   90.00
_cell.angle_gamma   90.00
#
_symmetry.space_group_name_H-M   'P 1'
#
loop_
_entity.id
_entity.type
_entity.pdbx_description
1 polymer ?
#
loop_
_entity_poly.entity_id
_entity_poly.type
_entity_poly.pdbx_seq_one_letter_code
_entity_poly.pdbx_strand_id
1 'polypeptide(L)'
;MQAESNYAFIDGQNLRLSIQAQGWKLDIYRFRTYLKEKFKVQKAYYFLGIINEELQDLYSDLQDAGFIVVFREHHQKMDGKKKGNVDTDIVFEMMRHYAENNCDGIVLVSGDGDYIKPVKYFIQKKKLKKILFPSNKYSSLYKTGEFRSLGMNLSNEAIRKKLVYKK
;
A
#
# COMPACT_ATOMS: atom_id res chain seq x y z
N MET A 1 -7.59 -9.30 -25.96
CA MET A 1 -6.84 -9.51 -24.69
C MET A 1 -7.64 -8.84 -23.59
N GLN A 2 -7.96 -9.55 -22.50
CA GLN A 2 -8.61 -8.93 -21.35
C GLN A 2 -7.68 -7.86 -20.74
N ALA A 3 -8.25 -6.72 -20.35
CA ALA A 3 -7.48 -5.67 -19.69
C ALA A 3 -7.02 -6.18 -18.31
N GLU A 4 -5.72 -6.09 -18.04
CA GLU A 4 -5.12 -6.52 -16.78
C GLU A 4 -5.80 -5.85 -15.58
N SER A 5 -6.14 -6.65 -14.57
CA SER A 5 -6.84 -6.25 -13.34
C SER A 5 -5.97 -6.51 -12.12
N ASN A 6 -5.08 -5.56 -11.81
CA ASN A 6 -4.22 -5.65 -10.64
C ASN A 6 -4.87 -4.99 -9.44
N TYR A 7 -4.61 -5.50 -8.23
CA TYR A 7 -5.09 -4.91 -6.98
C TYR A 7 -3.91 -4.35 -6.18
N ALA A 8 -4.11 -3.21 -5.52
CA ALA A 8 -3.13 -2.61 -4.62
C ALA A 8 -3.55 -2.79 -3.16
N PHE A 9 -2.58 -3.11 -2.32
CA PHE A 9 -2.74 -3.23 -0.87
C PHE A 9 -1.78 -2.25 -0.21
N ILE A 10 -2.33 -1.30 0.54
CA ILE A 10 -1.61 -0.13 1.02
C ILE A 10 -1.65 -0.14 2.53
N ASP A 11 -0.47 -0.22 3.13
CA ASP A 11 -0.29 0.08 4.55
C ASP A 11 -0.35 1.59 4.75
N GLY A 12 -1.52 2.08 5.16
CA GLY A 12 -1.79 3.50 5.27
C GLY A 12 -0.93 4.20 6.29
N GLN A 13 -0.64 3.52 7.41
CA GLN A 13 0.21 4.07 8.46
C GLN A 13 1.67 4.14 8.01
N ASN A 14 2.21 3.08 7.40
CA ASN A 14 3.56 3.08 6.86
C ASN A 14 3.73 4.15 5.76
N LEU A 15 2.76 4.27 4.85
CA LEU A 15 2.77 5.27 3.78
C LEU A 15 2.79 6.69 4.35
N ARG A 16 1.83 7.02 5.23
CA ARG A 16 1.67 8.37 5.78
C ARG A 16 2.88 8.80 6.60
N LEU A 17 3.30 7.97 7.56
CA LEU A 17 4.42 8.31 8.46
C LEU A 17 5.73 8.43 7.69
N SER A 18 5.98 7.53 6.72
CA SER A 18 7.19 7.59 5.89
C SER A 18 7.25 8.83 5.00
N ILE A 19 6.12 9.25 4.42
CA ILE A 19 6.07 10.47 3.61
C ILE A 19 6.19 11.72 4.48
N GLN A 20 5.49 11.77 5.60
CA GLN A 20 5.56 12.87 6.57
C GLN A 20 6.99 13.10 7.07
N ALA A 21 7.72 12.03 7.39
CA ALA A 21 9.12 12.09 7.81
C ALA A 21 10.07 12.67 6.74
N GLN A 22 9.62 12.79 5.49
CA GLN A 22 10.37 13.36 4.38
C GLN A 22 9.95 14.80 4.04
N GLY A 23 9.02 15.38 4.80
CA GLY A 23 8.64 16.79 4.69
C GLY A 23 7.84 17.14 3.43
N TRP A 24 7.09 16.18 2.87
CA TRP A 24 6.17 16.46 1.76
C TRP A 24 4.82 15.81 1.98
N LYS A 25 3.79 16.31 1.29
CA LYS A 25 2.43 15.77 1.34
C LYS A 25 2.13 15.01 0.05
N LEU A 26 1.61 13.81 0.18
CA LEU A 26 1.12 13.01 -0.93
C LEU A 26 -0.21 13.57 -1.43
N ASP A 27 -0.32 13.76 -2.74
CA ASP A 27 -1.60 14.00 -3.42
C ASP A 27 -2.29 12.65 -3.64
N ILE A 28 -3.35 12.39 -2.87
CA ILE A 28 -4.05 11.10 -2.86
C ILE A 28 -4.73 10.81 -4.21
N TYR A 29 -5.31 11.83 -4.86
CA TYR A 29 -5.95 11.70 -6.17
C TYR A 29 -4.94 11.38 -7.27
N ARG A 30 -3.81 12.09 -7.30
CA ARG A 30 -2.72 11.78 -8.23
C ARG A 30 -2.11 10.41 -7.94
N PHE A 31 -1.99 10.04 -6.68
CA PHE A 31 -1.50 8.72 -6.30
C PHE A 31 -2.42 7.60 -6.79
N ARG A 32 -3.75 7.74 -6.62
CA ARG A 32 -4.69 6.77 -7.19
C ARG A 32 -4.56 6.65 -8.70
N THR A 33 -4.51 7.80 -9.38
CA THR A 33 -4.38 7.87 -10.84
C THR A 33 -3.09 7.18 -11.29
N TYR A 34 -1.98 7.45 -10.61
CA TYR A 34 -0.69 6.81 -10.85
C TYR A 34 -0.75 5.29 -10.70
N LEU A 35 -1.41 4.78 -9.65
CA LEU A 35 -1.62 3.34 -9.46
C LEU A 35 -2.42 2.73 -10.62
N LYS A 36 -3.53 3.38 -11.00
CA LYS A 36 -4.42 2.94 -12.07
C LYS A 36 -3.69 2.89 -13.42
N GLU A 37 -3.01 3.96 -13.79
CA GLU A 37 -2.44 4.10 -15.13
C GLU A 37 -1.17 3.27 -15.30
N LYS A 38 -0.26 3.35 -14.32
CA LYS A 38 1.08 2.77 -14.41
C LYS A 38 1.11 1.28 -14.10
N PHE A 39 0.28 0.83 -13.15
CA PHE A 39 0.27 -0.55 -12.69
C PHE A 39 -1.06 -1.27 -12.95
N LYS A 40 -1.97 -0.66 -13.71
CA LYS A 40 -3.29 -1.22 -14.04
C LYS A 40 -4.08 -1.62 -12.80
N VAL A 41 -3.95 -0.81 -11.74
CA VAL A 41 -4.62 -1.06 -10.46
C VAL A 41 -6.11 -0.68 -10.56
N GLN A 42 -6.96 -1.71 -10.58
CA GLN A 42 -8.42 -1.54 -10.62
C GLN A 42 -8.97 -1.26 -9.22
N LYS A 43 -8.60 -2.05 -8.21
CA LYS A 43 -8.98 -1.84 -6.80
C LYS A 43 -7.75 -1.52 -5.96
N ALA A 44 -7.86 -0.52 -5.09
CA ALA A 44 -6.78 -0.12 -4.19
C ALA A 44 -7.31 -0.10 -2.75
N TYR A 45 -6.93 -1.10 -1.96
CA TYR A 45 -7.30 -1.25 -0.57
C TYR A 45 -6.33 -0.48 0.32
N TYR A 46 -6.86 0.43 1.12
CA TYR A 46 -6.11 1.32 2.00
C TYR A 46 -6.41 0.96 3.45
N PHE A 47 -5.44 0.34 4.13
CA PHE A 47 -5.64 -0.22 5.45
C PHE A 47 -5.26 0.77 6.54
N LEU A 48 -6.13 0.88 7.54
CA LEU A 48 -5.98 1.78 8.68
C LEU A 48 -6.24 1.03 9.98
N GLY A 49 -5.31 1.19 10.92
CA GLY A 49 -5.32 0.46 12.18
C GLY A 49 -6.39 0.87 13.16
N ILE A 50 -6.64 2.17 13.28
CA ILE A 50 -7.56 2.77 14.25
C ILE A 50 -8.26 3.92 13.56
N ILE A 51 -9.56 4.06 13.82
CA ILE A 51 -10.33 5.25 13.44
C ILE A 51 -9.82 6.41 14.30
N ASN A 52 -9.38 7.48 13.65
CA ASN A 52 -9.00 8.73 14.29
C ASN A 52 -9.88 9.84 13.71
N GLU A 53 -10.67 10.49 14.56
CA GLU A 53 -11.57 11.57 14.19
C GLU A 53 -10.82 12.76 13.56
N GLU A 54 -9.57 13.01 13.95
CA GLU A 54 -8.72 14.06 13.36
C GLU A 54 -8.34 13.76 11.90
N LEU A 55 -8.50 12.52 11.44
CA LEU A 55 -8.20 12.08 10.08
C LEU A 55 -9.45 11.96 9.20
N GLN A 56 -10.61 12.47 9.64
CA GLN A 56 -11.86 12.35 8.90
C GLN A 56 -11.77 12.91 7.47
N ASP A 57 -11.13 14.07 7.29
CA ASP A 57 -10.92 14.67 5.96
C ASP A 57 -10.08 13.77 5.06
N LEU A 58 -9.05 13.11 5.62
CA LEU A 58 -8.23 12.15 4.88
C LEU A 58 -9.06 10.94 4.46
N TYR A 59 -9.98 10.46 5.30
CA TYR A 59 -10.84 9.33 4.98
C TYR A 59 -11.79 9.67 3.82
N SER A 60 -12.39 10.86 3.86
CA SER A 60 -13.20 11.39 2.75
C SER A 60 -12.38 11.50 1.47
N ASP A 61 -11.20 12.13 1.52
CA ASP A 61 -10.29 12.25 0.37
C ASP A 61 -9.90 10.89 -0.22
N LEU A 62 -9.66 9.88 0.61
CA LEU A 62 -9.35 8.52 0.16
C LEU A 62 -10.54 7.88 -0.56
N GLN A 63 -11.74 8.01 -0.01
CA GLN A 63 -12.95 7.46 -0.61
C GLN A 63 -13.30 8.16 -1.92
N ASP A 64 -13.25 9.50 -1.95
CA ASP A 64 -13.51 10.33 -3.14
C ASP A 64 -12.48 10.06 -4.25
N ALA A 65 -11.22 9.83 -3.88
CA ALA A 65 -10.20 9.39 -4.82
C ALA A 65 -10.41 7.95 -5.31
N GLY A 66 -11.34 7.18 -4.74
CA GLY A 66 -11.66 5.80 -5.16
C GLY A 66 -10.75 4.73 -4.56
N PHE A 67 -10.26 4.95 -3.34
CA PHE A 67 -9.68 3.89 -2.50
C PHE A 67 -10.77 3.15 -1.73
N ILE A 68 -10.55 1.86 -1.50
CA ILE A 68 -11.37 1.04 -0.61
C ILE A 68 -10.72 1.13 0.77
N VAL A 69 -11.28 1.95 1.65
CA VAL A 69 -10.75 2.15 3.01
C VAL A 69 -11.15 0.96 3.88
N VAL A 70 -10.17 0.25 4.43
CA VAL A 70 -10.36 -0.92 5.29
C VAL A 70 -9.84 -0.59 6.68
N PHE A 71 -10.73 -0.63 7.67
CA PHE A 71 -10.35 -0.47 9.07
C PHE A 71 -10.19 -1.84 9.72
N ARG A 72 -9.21 -1.97 10.61
CA ARG A 72 -9.12 -3.15 11.46
C ARG A 72 -10.32 -3.23 12.39
N GLU A 73 -10.97 -4.39 12.41
CA GLU A 73 -12.08 -4.66 13.33
C GLU A 73 -11.58 -4.55 14.78
N HIS A 74 -12.16 -3.61 15.53
CA HIS A 74 -11.83 -3.42 16.94
C HIS A 74 -12.70 -4.31 17.81
N HIS A 75 -12.06 -5.17 18.61
CA HIS A 75 -12.63 -5.54 19.90
C HIS A 75 -12.25 -4.45 20.91
N GLN A 76 -13.24 -3.70 21.39
CA GLN A 76 -13.07 -2.61 22.38
C GLN A 76 -12.35 -3.02 23.68
N LYS A 77 -12.12 -4.32 23.91
CA LYS A 77 -11.53 -4.88 25.13
C LYS A 77 -10.04 -5.27 25.03
N MET A 78 -9.35 -5.01 23.92
CA MET A 78 -7.92 -5.34 23.82
C MET A 78 -7.04 -4.18 24.29
N ASP A 79 -6.65 -4.22 25.57
CA ASP A 79 -5.58 -3.39 26.11
C ASP A 79 -4.21 -3.94 25.67
N GLY A 80 -3.46 -3.16 24.88
CA GLY A 80 -2.09 -3.52 24.51
C GLY A 80 -1.45 -2.62 23.45
N LYS A 81 -0.11 -2.52 23.49
CA LYS A 81 0.73 -1.71 22.57
C LYS A 81 0.65 -2.09 21.08
N LYS A 82 -0.03 -3.20 20.72
CA LYS A 82 -0.25 -3.64 19.33
C LYS A 82 -1.52 -3.07 18.68
N LYS A 83 -2.16 -2.11 19.35
CA LYS A 83 -3.37 -1.42 18.87
C LYS A 83 -3.08 -0.76 17.51
N GLY A 84 -3.77 -1.19 16.46
CA GLY A 84 -3.69 -0.58 15.14
C GLY A 84 -2.66 -1.15 14.15
N ASN A 85 -1.93 -2.21 14.46
CA ASN A 85 -1.18 -2.92 13.41
C ASN A 85 -2.18 -3.58 12.44
N VAL A 86 -2.01 -3.40 11.13
CA VAL A 86 -2.88 -3.93 10.07
C VAL A 86 -2.19 -4.99 9.21
N ASP A 87 -0.98 -5.41 9.57
CA ASP A 87 -0.14 -6.25 8.72
C ASP A 87 -0.81 -7.59 8.46
N THR A 88 -1.41 -8.20 9.48
CA THR A 88 -2.15 -9.46 9.34
C THR A 88 -3.36 -9.31 8.43
N ASP A 89 -4.07 -8.19 8.50
CA ASP A 89 -5.27 -7.92 7.70
C ASP A 89 -4.90 -7.72 6.22
N ILE A 90 -3.82 -6.98 5.97
CA ILE A 90 -3.25 -6.80 4.62
C ILE A 90 -2.83 -8.14 4.04
N VAL A 91 -2.08 -8.94 4.78
CA VAL A 91 -1.62 -10.26 4.30
C VAL A 91 -2.80 -11.18 4.03
N PHE A 92 -3.81 -11.19 4.89
CA PHE A 92 -5.03 -11.97 4.70
C PHE A 92 -5.75 -11.55 3.42
N GLU A 93 -6.02 -10.26 3.22
CA GLU A 93 -6.73 -9.76 2.03
C GLU A 93 -5.97 -10.02 0.72
N MET A 94 -4.63 -9.90 0.74
CA MET A 94 -3.79 -10.30 -0.40
C MET A 94 -3.96 -11.78 -0.74
N MET A 95 -3.91 -12.65 0.26
CA MET A 95 -4.03 -14.10 0.09
C MET A 95 -5.46 -14.50 -0.34
N ARG A 96 -6.49 -13.86 0.24
CA ARG A 96 -7.90 -14.09 -0.10
C ARG A 96 -8.17 -13.75 -1.55
N HIS A 97 -7.78 -12.55 -2.00
CA HIS A 97 -7.96 -12.16 -3.40
C HIS A 97 -7.18 -13.03 -4.39
N TYR A 98 -6.01 -13.52 -4.00
CA TYR A 98 -5.28 -14.51 -4.78
C TYR A 98 -6.00 -15.86 -4.86
N ALA A 99 -6.44 -16.40 -3.72
CA ALA A 99 -7.13 -17.70 -3.65
C ALA A 99 -8.46 -17.71 -4.42
N GLU A 100 -9.19 -16.60 -4.37
CA GLU A 100 -10.46 -16.41 -5.09
C GLU A 100 -10.26 -16.00 -6.57
N ASN A 101 -9.02 -15.86 -7.05
CA ASN A 101 -8.69 -15.41 -8.41
C ASN A 101 -9.32 -14.06 -8.81
N ASN A 102 -9.44 -13.14 -7.87
CA ASN A 102 -10.07 -11.83 -8.07
C ASN A 102 -9.20 -10.81 -8.84
N CYS A 103 -7.89 -11.07 -8.94
CA CYS A 103 -6.93 -10.16 -9.57
C CYS A 103 -5.82 -10.90 -10.32
N ASP A 104 -5.31 -10.26 -11.37
CA ASP A 104 -4.20 -10.76 -12.17
C ASP A 104 -2.87 -10.66 -11.44
N GLY A 105 -2.73 -9.64 -10.59
CA GLY A 105 -1.53 -9.41 -9.81
C GLY A 105 -1.69 -8.39 -8.69
N ILE A 106 -0.64 -8.29 -7.90
CA ILE A 106 -0.61 -7.59 -6.62
C ILE A 106 0.43 -6.46 -6.66
N VAL A 107 0.00 -5.29 -6.21
CA VAL A 107 0.88 -4.15 -5.90
C VAL A 107 0.86 -3.94 -4.39
N LEU A 108 2.01 -4.02 -3.73
CA LEU A 108 2.13 -3.71 -2.30
C LEU A 108 2.68 -2.29 -2.14
N VAL A 109 2.09 -1.49 -1.26
CA VAL A 109 2.60 -0.18 -0.88
C VAL A 109 2.97 -0.21 0.61
N SER A 110 4.21 -0.58 0.89
CA SER A 110 4.81 -0.56 2.22
C SER A 110 6.32 -0.72 2.11
N GLY A 111 7.06 -0.18 3.08
CA GLY A 111 8.49 -0.45 3.30
C GLY A 111 8.77 -1.50 4.37
N ASP A 112 7.74 -2.06 5.00
CA ASP A 112 7.89 -2.95 6.15
C ASP A 112 8.41 -4.35 5.77
N GLY A 113 9.33 -4.87 6.58
CA GLY A 113 9.91 -6.20 6.42
C GLY A 113 8.94 -7.33 6.74
N ASP A 114 7.86 -7.07 7.48
CA ASP A 114 6.89 -8.11 7.87
C ASP A 114 6.16 -8.71 6.66
N TYR A 115 6.06 -7.97 5.55
CA TYR A 115 5.50 -8.45 4.29
C TYR A 115 6.46 -9.32 3.46
N ILE A 116 7.70 -9.56 3.90
CA ILE A 116 8.69 -10.28 3.07
C ILE A 116 8.24 -11.69 2.69
N LYS A 117 7.55 -12.40 3.59
CA LYS A 117 7.07 -13.77 3.36
C LYS A 117 6.00 -13.82 2.26
N PRO A 118 4.89 -13.07 2.33
CA PRO A 118 3.89 -13.05 1.26
C PRO A 118 4.46 -12.50 -0.04
N VAL A 119 5.34 -11.48 0.01
CA VAL A 119 6.01 -10.95 -1.19
C VAL A 119 6.80 -12.07 -1.90
N LYS A 120 7.65 -12.83 -1.18
CA LYS A 120 8.38 -13.97 -1.77
C LYS A 120 7.45 -14.97 -2.43
N TYR A 121 6.36 -15.32 -1.75
CA TYR A 121 5.36 -16.25 -2.27
C TYR A 121 4.75 -15.75 -3.58
N PHE A 122 4.34 -14.48 -3.65
CA PHE A 122 3.74 -13.91 -4.86
C PHE A 122 4.74 -13.72 -6.02
N ILE A 123 6.04 -13.53 -5.73
CA ILE A 123 7.08 -13.56 -6.77
C ILE A 123 7.15 -14.95 -7.40
N GLN A 124 7.25 -16.00 -6.58
CA GLN A 124 7.30 -17.40 -7.04
C GLN A 124 6.07 -17.78 -7.87
N LYS A 125 4.88 -17.27 -7.49
CA LYS A 125 3.63 -17.47 -8.24
C LYS A 125 3.48 -16.56 -9.47
N LYS A 126 4.45 -15.70 -9.76
CA LYS A 126 4.39 -14.68 -10.84
C LYS A 126 3.17 -13.76 -10.72
N LYS A 127 2.73 -13.49 -9.49
CA LYS A 127 1.57 -12.64 -9.15
C LYS A 127 1.96 -11.30 -8.56
N LEU A 128 3.19 -11.13 -8.05
CA LEU A 128 3.67 -9.81 -7.61
C LEU A 128 4.01 -8.92 -8.82
N LYS A 129 3.39 -7.75 -8.91
CA LYS A 129 3.64 -6.76 -9.96
C LYS A 129 4.66 -5.72 -9.54
N LYS A 130 4.49 -5.15 -8.35
CA LYS A 130 5.39 -4.11 -7.84
C LYS A 130 5.29 -3.97 -6.32
N ILE A 131 6.38 -3.52 -5.72
CA ILE A 131 6.43 -3.02 -4.34
C ILE A 131 6.76 -1.53 -4.41
N LEU A 132 5.90 -0.69 -3.85
CA LEU A 132 6.10 0.76 -3.79
C LEU A 132 6.55 1.15 -2.39
N PHE A 133 7.81 1.55 -2.26
CA PHE A 133 8.38 2.00 -0.99
C PHE A 133 8.06 3.48 -0.78
N PRO A 134 7.40 3.86 0.34
CA PRO A 134 7.07 5.25 0.62
C PRO A 134 8.27 6.18 0.83
N SER A 135 9.43 5.63 1.20
CA SER A 135 10.66 6.38 1.45
C SER A 135 11.92 5.57 1.11
N ASN A 136 13.10 6.19 1.17
CA ASN A 136 14.40 5.48 1.12
C ASN A 136 14.68 4.61 2.37
N LYS A 137 13.90 4.78 3.45
CA LYS A 137 13.97 3.98 4.67
C LYS A 137 12.93 2.86 4.57
N TYR A 138 13.36 1.73 4.01
CA TYR A 138 12.60 0.48 3.96
C TYR A 138 13.48 -0.68 4.41
N SER A 139 12.87 -1.81 4.75
CA SER A 139 13.57 -2.99 5.27
C SER A 139 14.74 -3.40 4.38
N SER A 140 15.89 -3.68 4.99
CA SER A 140 17.09 -4.15 4.27
C SER A 140 16.85 -5.46 3.53
N LEU A 141 15.84 -6.24 3.93
CA LEU A 141 15.42 -7.48 3.27
C LEU A 141 15.03 -7.28 1.80
N TYR A 142 14.55 -6.09 1.42
CA TYR A 142 14.21 -5.76 0.03
C TYR A 142 15.40 -5.31 -0.82
N LYS A 143 16.61 -5.19 -0.25
CA LYS A 143 17.80 -4.72 -0.98
C LYS A 143 18.53 -5.84 -1.74
N THR A 144 18.05 -7.07 -1.66
CA THR A 144 18.71 -8.25 -2.24
C THR A 144 17.82 -8.93 -3.29
N GLY A 145 18.45 -9.70 -4.20
CA GLY A 145 17.75 -10.59 -5.13
C GLY A 145 16.66 -9.93 -5.98
N GLU A 146 15.58 -10.68 -6.20
CA GLU A 146 14.45 -10.33 -7.06
C GLU A 146 13.63 -9.12 -6.56
N PHE A 147 13.77 -8.74 -5.29
CA PHE A 147 13.08 -7.57 -4.76
C PHE A 147 13.56 -6.27 -5.40
N ARG A 148 14.83 -6.21 -5.84
CA ARG A 148 15.42 -4.99 -6.39
C ARG A 148 14.77 -4.56 -7.71
N SER A 149 14.40 -5.52 -8.57
CA SER A 149 13.72 -5.23 -9.84
C SER A 149 12.24 -4.90 -9.65
N LEU A 150 11.60 -5.49 -8.63
CA LEU A 150 10.18 -5.29 -8.34
C LEU A 150 9.90 -4.13 -7.38
N GLY A 151 10.91 -3.60 -6.70
CA GLY A 151 10.83 -2.40 -5.87
C GLY A 151 10.79 -1.10 -6.68
N MET A 152 10.10 -0.09 -6.16
CA MET A 152 10.13 1.29 -6.65
C MET A 152 9.95 2.26 -5.50
N ASN A 153 10.82 3.26 -5.40
CA ASN A 153 10.76 4.25 -4.35
C ASN A 153 9.94 5.47 -4.78
N LEU A 154 8.86 5.78 -4.06
CA LEU A 154 8.00 6.93 -4.33
C LEU A 154 8.72 8.27 -4.10
N SER A 155 9.76 8.29 -3.28
CA SER A 155 10.57 9.47 -2.99
C SER A 155 11.64 9.76 -4.03
N ASN A 156 11.79 8.90 -5.05
CA ASN A 156 12.59 9.26 -6.22
C ASN A 156 12.06 10.57 -6.80
N GLU A 157 12.95 11.52 -7.09
CA GLU A 157 12.58 12.89 -7.44
C GLU A 157 11.57 12.97 -8.60
N ALA A 158 11.76 12.18 -9.65
CA ALA A 158 10.87 12.16 -10.81
C ALA A 158 9.47 11.62 -10.49
N ILE A 159 9.37 10.70 -9.53
CA ILE A 159 8.09 10.16 -9.07
C ILE A 159 7.45 11.15 -8.10
N ARG A 160 8.20 11.64 -7.10
CA ARG A 160 7.73 12.62 -6.13
C ARG A 160 7.18 13.87 -6.80
N LYS A 161 7.83 14.40 -7.85
CA LYS A 161 7.34 15.56 -8.62
C LYS A 161 5.94 15.35 -9.21
N LYS A 162 5.56 14.10 -9.52
CA LYS A 162 4.22 13.73 -10.02
C LYS A 162 3.20 13.55 -8.89
N LEU A 163 3.65 13.11 -7.72
CA LEU A 163 2.78 12.71 -6.61
C LEU A 163 2.66 13.75 -5.50
N VAL A 164 3.51 14.77 -5.49
CA VAL A 164 3.49 15.81 -4.46
C VAL A 164 2.24 16.67 -4.60
N TYR A 165 1.58 16.92 -3.47
CA TYR A 165 0.49 17.89 -3.38
C TYR A 165 1.03 19.28 -3.66
N LYS A 166 0.38 20.00 -4.58
CA LYS A 166 0.67 21.39 -4.89
C LYS A 166 -0.53 22.20 -4.42
N LYS A 167 -0.29 23.17 -3.52
CA LYS A 167 -1.29 24.17 -3.16
C LYS A 167 -1.64 25.02 -4.37
#